data_AF-A0A7X7DL95-F1
#
_entry.id   AF-A0A7X7DL95-F1
#
_cell.length_a   1.000
_cell.length_b   1.000
_cell.length_c   1.000
_cell.angle_alpha   90.00
_cell.angle_beta   90.00
_cell.angle_gamma   90.00
#
_symmetry.space_group_name_H-M   'P 1'
#
loop_
_entity.id
_entity.type
_entity.pdbx_description
1 polymer ?
#
loop_
_entity_poly.entity_id
_entity_poly.type
_entity_poly.pdbx_seq_one_letter_code
_entity_poly.pdbx_strand_id
1 'polypeptide(L)'
;MATPAYVSFMVNSKALKGSSLQDGKDGSSLVISFKHAVFFKELELFTNNPIREHLPLSFYKELDSTSVTLYQHMTHGSIMDSVTIDWYRFDEKTQKDEIYLQHILERVKISSIGMVMPNIKDRQFERNVHMEEVTLRYDKITWFCPNGYLRFTDRWNFSLGFHSRKESEMDAILEGSALTDDFADWLEERNAQKAAVRKIPKKTTTFVFKTKDGTVLKGVTIKLASGESFVSDKTGTVIIENYKSPSDKIDIVSIELAA
;
A
#
# COMPACT_ATOMS: atom_id res chain seq x y z
N MET A 1 20.94 -7.14 -1.78
CA MET A 1 19.71 -7.97 -1.89
C MET A 1 18.68 -7.12 -2.61
N ALA A 2 17.88 -7.68 -3.51
CA ALA A 2 16.80 -6.92 -4.13
C ALA A 2 15.74 -6.55 -3.07
N THR A 3 15.24 -5.33 -3.09
CA THR A 3 14.15 -4.92 -2.20
C THR A 3 12.87 -5.65 -2.62
N PRO A 4 12.14 -6.30 -1.71
CA PRO A 4 10.90 -6.98 -2.04
C PRO A 4 9.84 -6.03 -2.62
N ALA A 5 8.96 -6.56 -3.45
CA ALA A 5 7.76 -5.87 -3.90
C ALA A 5 6.60 -6.11 -2.91
N TYR A 6 5.57 -5.27 -2.99
CA TYR A 6 4.37 -5.38 -2.16
C TYR A 6 3.12 -5.36 -3.01
N VAL A 7 2.13 -6.18 -2.66
CA VAL A 7 0.87 -6.27 -3.38
C VAL A 7 -0.29 -5.81 -2.51
N SER A 8 -1.18 -5.02 -3.10
CA SER A 8 -2.43 -4.56 -2.48
C SER A 8 -3.62 -4.98 -3.34
N PHE A 9 -4.68 -5.45 -2.69
CA PHE A 9 -5.90 -5.93 -3.34
C PHE A 9 -7.08 -5.02 -2.98
N MET A 10 -7.89 -4.66 -3.98
CA MET A 10 -9.11 -3.88 -3.78
C MET A 10 -10.33 -4.68 -4.21
N VAL A 11 -11.31 -4.77 -3.31
CA VAL A 11 -12.56 -5.51 -3.50
C VAL A 11 -13.74 -4.65 -3.03
N ASN A 12 -14.72 -4.42 -3.89
CA ASN A 12 -15.89 -3.58 -3.62
C ASN A 12 -15.49 -2.21 -3.02
N SER A 13 -14.49 -1.57 -3.64
CA SER A 13 -13.88 -0.29 -3.24
C SER A 13 -13.22 -0.31 -1.87
N LYS A 14 -12.94 -1.49 -1.30
CA LYS A 14 -12.26 -1.67 -0.01
C LYS A 14 -10.93 -2.38 -0.20
N ALA A 15 -9.87 -1.81 0.37
CA ALA A 15 -8.57 -2.45 0.42
C ALA A 15 -8.62 -3.64 1.40
N LEU A 16 -8.14 -4.81 0.95
CA LEU A 16 -7.90 -5.94 1.84
C LEU A 16 -6.70 -5.62 2.74
N LYS A 17 -6.77 -6.04 4.00
CA LYS A 17 -5.67 -5.84 4.95
C LYS A 17 -4.73 -7.04 4.92
N GLY A 18 -3.53 -6.84 4.38
CA GLY A 18 -2.38 -7.74 4.47
C GLY A 18 -1.61 -7.61 5.78
N SER A 19 -0.54 -8.41 5.90
CA SER A 19 0.26 -8.52 7.13
C SER A 19 1.33 -7.45 7.32
N SER A 20 1.71 -6.71 6.27
CA SER A 20 2.80 -5.74 6.36
C SER A 20 2.47 -4.61 7.34
N LEU A 21 3.39 -4.36 8.28
CA LEU A 21 3.39 -3.25 9.23
C LEU A 21 4.53 -2.25 8.95
N GLN A 22 5.15 -2.35 7.77
CA GLN A 22 6.23 -1.46 7.40
C GLN A 22 5.65 -0.10 6.97
N ASP A 23 6.25 0.98 7.48
CA ASP A 23 5.83 2.36 7.19
C ASP A 23 5.69 2.60 5.68
N GLY A 24 4.51 3.07 5.27
CA GLY A 24 4.15 3.31 3.87
C GLY A 24 3.73 2.07 3.07
N LYS A 25 3.73 0.88 3.69
CA LYS A 25 3.32 -0.42 3.11
C LYS A 25 2.24 -1.10 3.96
N ASP A 26 1.60 -0.37 4.86
CA ASP A 26 0.64 -0.92 5.82
C ASP A 26 -0.55 -1.57 5.13
N GLY A 27 -0.83 -2.83 5.48
CA GLY A 27 -1.94 -3.58 4.92
C GLY A 27 -1.69 -4.13 3.50
N SER A 28 -0.48 -4.03 2.98
CA SER A 28 -0.05 -4.77 1.78
C SER A 28 0.53 -6.14 2.16
N SER A 29 0.64 -7.04 1.19
CA SER A 29 1.28 -8.33 1.35
C SER A 29 2.68 -8.33 0.71
N LEU A 30 3.64 -9.00 1.35
CA LEU A 30 4.99 -9.15 0.82
C LEU A 30 5.00 -10.08 -0.40
N VAL A 31 5.60 -9.63 -1.51
CA VAL A 31 5.82 -10.43 -2.72
C VAL A 31 7.25 -10.98 -2.73
N ILE A 32 7.36 -12.30 -2.83
CA ILE A 32 8.62 -13.05 -2.76
C ILE A 32 9.19 -13.31 -4.16
N SER A 33 8.31 -13.60 -5.12
CA SER A 33 8.68 -13.89 -6.51
C SER A 33 7.57 -13.40 -7.43
N PHE A 34 7.91 -13.01 -8.65
CA PHE A 34 7.00 -12.43 -9.62
C PHE A 34 7.37 -12.89 -11.03
N LYS A 35 6.34 -13.17 -11.85
CA LYS A 35 6.47 -13.53 -13.24
C LYS A 35 5.29 -12.95 -14.03
N HIS A 36 5.61 -12.21 -15.09
CA HIS A 36 4.64 -11.70 -16.04
C HIS A 36 5.29 -11.54 -17.41
N ALA A 37 4.51 -11.72 -18.48
CA ALA A 37 4.99 -11.52 -19.84
C ALA A 37 3.85 -11.06 -20.75
N VAL A 38 4.22 -10.20 -21.69
CA VAL A 38 3.40 -9.80 -22.84
C VAL A 38 4.28 -10.02 -24.05
N PHE A 39 3.76 -10.71 -25.06
CA PHE A 39 4.52 -11.06 -26.25
C PHE A 39 3.63 -11.00 -27.48
N PHE A 40 4.23 -11.01 -28.65
CA PHE A 40 3.50 -11.13 -29.90
C PHE A 40 3.50 -12.60 -30.33
N LYS A 41 2.33 -13.15 -30.64
CA LYS A 41 2.20 -14.56 -31.06
C LYS A 41 2.97 -14.83 -32.36
N GLU A 42 2.83 -13.91 -33.31
CA GLU A 42 3.43 -13.95 -34.63
C GLU A 42 3.96 -12.54 -34.90
N LEU A 43 5.28 -12.36 -34.83
CA LEU A 43 5.95 -11.10 -35.08
C LEU A 43 7.05 -11.30 -36.12
N GLU A 44 6.76 -10.91 -37.36
CA GLU A 44 7.76 -10.76 -38.40
C GLU A 44 8.20 -9.29 -38.48
N LEU A 45 9.40 -9.05 -39.02
CA LEU A 45 10.04 -7.72 -39.05
C LEU A 45 9.17 -6.63 -39.71
N PHE A 46 8.29 -7.02 -40.64
CA PHE A 46 7.44 -6.11 -41.40
C PHE A 46 5.94 -6.30 -41.10
N THR A 47 5.59 -7.01 -40.02
CA THR A 47 4.19 -7.16 -39.60
C THR A 47 3.64 -5.80 -39.15
N ASN A 48 2.68 -5.26 -39.91
CA ASN A 48 1.92 -4.10 -39.49
C ASN A 48 0.87 -4.54 -38.44
N ASN A 49 0.86 -3.91 -37.27
CA ASN A 49 -0.09 -4.16 -36.17
C ASN A 49 -0.11 -5.61 -35.64
N PRO A 50 1.01 -6.12 -35.08
CA PRO A 50 1.06 -7.46 -34.52
C PRO A 50 0.08 -7.63 -33.33
N ILE A 51 -0.51 -8.82 -33.21
CA ILE A 51 -1.45 -9.16 -32.15
C ILE A 51 -0.65 -9.58 -30.90
N ARG A 52 -0.73 -8.75 -29.86
CA ARG A 52 -0.14 -9.04 -28.55
C ARG A 52 -1.00 -10.03 -27.76
N GLU A 53 -0.33 -10.98 -27.11
CA GLU A 53 -0.91 -11.90 -26.15
C GLU A 53 -0.34 -11.58 -24.76
N HIS A 54 -1.23 -11.38 -23.78
CA HIS A 54 -0.85 -11.28 -22.38
C HIS A 54 -0.84 -12.69 -21.77
N LEU A 55 0.20 -13.01 -20.99
CA LEU A 55 0.19 -14.17 -20.12
C LEU A 55 -0.34 -13.82 -18.73
N PRO A 56 -0.93 -14.78 -18.00
CA PRO A 56 -1.37 -14.56 -16.63
C PRO A 56 -0.20 -14.09 -15.77
N LEU A 57 -0.46 -13.10 -14.92
CA LEU A 57 0.51 -12.59 -13.98
C LEU A 57 0.55 -13.52 -12.76
N SER A 58 1.71 -14.08 -12.45
CA SER A 58 1.88 -15.02 -11.33
C SER A 58 2.90 -14.49 -10.34
N PHE A 59 2.62 -14.61 -9.06
CA PHE A 59 3.57 -14.25 -8.02
C PHE A 59 3.40 -15.14 -6.80
N TYR A 60 4.46 -15.22 -6.00
CA TYR A 60 4.42 -15.79 -4.67
C TYR A 60 4.33 -14.67 -3.66
N LYS A 61 3.35 -14.76 -2.76
CA LYS A 61 3.25 -13.89 -1.59
C LYS A 61 3.35 -14.72 -0.31
N GLU A 62 3.73 -14.06 0.78
CA GLU A 62 3.62 -14.67 2.11
C GLU A 62 2.14 -14.94 2.46
N LEU A 63 1.88 -16.01 3.21
CA LEU A 63 0.54 -16.24 3.76
C LEU A 63 0.18 -15.15 4.77
N ASP A 64 -1.00 -14.55 4.61
CA ASP A 64 -1.47 -13.50 5.51
C ASP A 64 -3.01 -13.47 5.58
N SER A 65 -3.56 -12.45 6.22
CA SER A 65 -5.01 -12.26 6.35
C SER A 65 -5.74 -12.12 5.01
N THR A 66 -5.07 -11.76 3.92
CA THR A 66 -5.71 -11.67 2.59
C THR A 66 -5.96 -13.04 1.97
N SER A 67 -5.19 -14.07 2.35
CA SER A 67 -5.24 -15.40 1.74
C SER A 67 -6.65 -16.00 1.74
N VAL A 68 -7.37 -15.91 2.86
CA VAL A 68 -8.75 -16.44 2.97
C VAL A 68 -9.70 -15.76 1.97
N THR A 69 -9.61 -14.44 1.83
CA THR A 69 -10.43 -13.69 0.89
C THR A 69 -10.05 -14.00 -0.56
N LEU A 70 -8.75 -14.18 -0.86
CA LEU A 70 -8.31 -14.59 -2.18
C LEU A 70 -8.86 -15.98 -2.56
N TYR A 71 -8.84 -16.94 -1.63
CA TYR A 71 -9.47 -18.25 -1.82
C TYR A 71 -10.98 -18.11 -2.09
N GLN A 72 -11.69 -17.28 -1.32
CA GLN A 72 -13.12 -17.02 -1.54
C GLN A 72 -13.39 -16.44 -2.93
N HIS A 73 -12.57 -15.50 -3.40
CA HIS A 73 -12.70 -14.93 -4.74
C HIS A 73 -12.42 -15.95 -5.84
N MET A 74 -11.41 -16.79 -5.65
CA MET A 74 -11.08 -17.86 -6.59
C MET A 74 -12.23 -18.87 -6.70
N THR A 75 -12.78 -19.36 -5.58
CA THR A 75 -13.83 -20.39 -5.59
C THR A 75 -15.16 -19.88 -6.14
N HIS A 76 -15.45 -18.59 -5.98
CA HIS A 76 -16.66 -17.96 -6.54
C HIS A 76 -16.47 -17.42 -7.95
N GLY A 77 -15.23 -17.37 -8.47
CA GLY A 77 -14.92 -16.78 -9.78
C GLY A 77 -15.25 -15.28 -9.89
N SER A 78 -15.29 -14.57 -8.74
CA SER A 78 -15.63 -13.16 -8.66
C SER A 78 -14.49 -12.27 -9.13
N ILE A 79 -14.84 -11.08 -9.61
CA ILE A 79 -13.89 -10.07 -10.08
C ILE A 79 -13.51 -9.16 -8.90
N MET A 80 -12.22 -8.87 -8.75
CA MET A 80 -11.69 -7.85 -7.85
C MET A 80 -11.52 -6.54 -8.64
N ASP A 81 -11.67 -5.40 -7.97
CA ASP A 81 -11.64 -4.09 -8.64
C ASP A 81 -10.26 -3.80 -9.20
N SER A 82 -9.24 -3.96 -8.35
CA SER A 82 -7.86 -3.77 -8.74
C SER A 82 -6.87 -4.56 -7.88
N VAL A 83 -5.71 -4.84 -8.48
CA VAL A 83 -4.53 -5.36 -7.79
C VAL A 83 -3.35 -4.50 -8.17
N THR A 84 -2.67 -3.94 -7.18
CA THR A 84 -1.52 -3.06 -7.37
C THR A 84 -0.27 -3.72 -6.80
N ILE A 85 0.79 -3.78 -7.61
CA ILE A 85 2.10 -4.29 -7.21
C ILE A 85 3.11 -3.15 -7.27
N ASP A 86 3.64 -2.82 -6.09
CA ASP A 86 4.58 -1.73 -5.88
C ASP A 86 6.00 -2.26 -5.77
N TRP A 87 6.86 -1.79 -6.67
CA TRP A 87 8.25 -2.19 -6.76
C TRP A 87 9.14 -1.14 -6.12
N TYR A 88 9.92 -1.56 -5.13
CA TYR A 88 10.74 -0.66 -4.34
C TYR A 88 12.21 -0.75 -4.72
N ARG A 89 12.90 0.38 -4.60
CA ARG A 89 14.35 0.48 -4.66
C ARG A 89 14.79 1.43 -3.56
N PHE A 90 15.93 1.14 -2.94
CA PHE A 90 16.56 2.07 -2.01
C PHE A 90 17.13 3.27 -2.78
N ASP A 91 16.76 4.48 -2.37
CA ASP A 91 17.37 5.72 -2.85
C ASP A 91 18.40 6.23 -1.85
N GLU A 92 19.66 6.29 -2.30
CA GLU A 92 20.79 6.76 -1.49
C GLU A 92 20.67 8.24 -1.09
N LYS A 93 19.97 9.07 -1.88
CA LYS A 93 19.83 10.51 -1.57
C LYS A 93 18.83 10.74 -0.45
N THR A 94 17.69 10.05 -0.50
CA THR A 94 16.62 10.19 0.49
C THR A 94 16.77 9.23 1.67
N GLN A 95 17.69 8.25 1.57
CA GLN A 95 17.92 7.20 2.57
C GLN A 95 16.64 6.40 2.87
N LYS A 96 15.79 6.21 1.85
CA LYS A 96 14.48 5.56 1.97
C LYS A 96 14.20 4.66 0.77
N ASP A 97 13.32 3.69 0.98
CA ASP A 97 12.74 2.91 -0.11
C ASP A 97 11.73 3.80 -0.88
N GLU A 98 11.94 3.95 -2.18
CA GLU A 98 11.02 4.62 -3.09
C GLU A 98 10.38 3.61 -4.05
N ILE A 99 9.15 3.91 -4.49
CA ILE A 99 8.49 3.14 -5.55
C ILE A 99 9.06 3.60 -6.89
N TYR A 100 9.74 2.71 -7.60
CA TYR A 100 10.30 3.02 -8.93
C TYR A 100 9.39 2.55 -10.07
N LEU A 101 8.53 1.56 -9.83
CA LEU A 101 7.58 1.01 -10.80
C LEU A 101 6.32 0.51 -10.07
N GLN A 102 5.16 0.68 -10.68
CA GLN A 102 3.89 0.10 -10.25
C GLN A 102 3.27 -0.68 -11.40
N HIS A 103 2.77 -1.87 -11.10
CA HIS A 103 1.83 -2.58 -11.97
C HIS A 103 0.44 -2.43 -11.36
N ILE A 104 -0.49 -1.81 -12.08
CA ILE A 104 -1.86 -1.60 -11.65
C ILE A 104 -2.75 -2.44 -12.58
N LEU A 105 -3.36 -3.47 -12.02
CA LEU A 105 -4.27 -4.36 -12.71
C LEU A 105 -5.70 -3.97 -12.36
N GLU A 106 -6.59 -3.89 -13.35
CA GLU A 106 -8.01 -3.55 -13.17
C GLU A 106 -8.89 -4.72 -13.61
N ARG A 107 -10.02 -4.90 -12.92
CA ARG A 107 -11.00 -5.98 -13.13
C ARG A 107 -10.32 -7.35 -13.15
N VAL A 108 -9.77 -7.71 -12.01
CA VAL A 108 -8.87 -8.86 -11.86
C VAL A 108 -9.65 -10.10 -11.46
N LYS A 109 -9.37 -11.22 -12.12
CA LYS A 109 -9.81 -12.56 -11.69
C LYS A 109 -8.61 -13.39 -11.25
N ILE A 110 -8.80 -14.14 -10.17
CA ILE A 110 -7.86 -15.17 -9.76
C ILE A 110 -8.13 -16.39 -10.64
N SER A 111 -7.07 -16.93 -11.26
CA SER A 111 -7.13 -18.09 -12.14
C SER A 111 -6.59 -19.35 -11.48
N SER A 112 -5.66 -19.21 -10.54
CA SER A 112 -5.23 -20.27 -9.63
C SER A 112 -4.65 -19.66 -8.36
N ILE A 113 -4.82 -20.38 -7.26
CA ILE A 113 -4.17 -20.09 -5.98
C ILE A 113 -3.74 -21.40 -5.32
N GLY A 114 -2.51 -21.45 -4.81
CA GLY A 114 -1.95 -22.65 -4.20
C GLY A 114 -1.01 -22.33 -3.05
N MET A 115 -1.29 -22.88 -1.86
CA MET A 115 -0.40 -22.77 -0.71
C MET A 115 0.84 -23.65 -0.93
N VAL A 116 2.00 -23.10 -0.58
CA VAL A 116 3.30 -23.77 -0.69
C VAL A 116 4.02 -23.64 0.64
N MET A 117 4.30 -24.79 1.26
CA MET A 117 5.19 -24.91 2.41
C MET A 117 6.32 -25.87 2.02
N PRO A 118 7.52 -25.35 1.73
CA PRO A 118 8.68 -26.20 1.48
C PRO A 118 8.99 -27.10 2.69
N ASN A 119 9.68 -28.21 2.44
CA ASN A 119 10.13 -29.10 3.52
C ASN A 119 11.13 -28.36 4.42
N ILE A 120 10.72 -28.03 5.65
CA ILE A 120 11.53 -27.29 6.62
C ILE A 120 12.81 -28.03 7.05
N LYS A 121 12.91 -29.34 6.76
CA LYS A 121 14.12 -30.13 7.06
C LYS A 121 15.17 -30.04 5.96
N ASP A 122 14.81 -29.51 4.80
CA ASP A 122 15.76 -29.27 3.72
C ASP A 122 16.46 -27.93 3.93
N ARG A 123 17.79 -27.98 4.03
CA ARG A 123 18.65 -26.82 4.25
C ARG A 123 18.50 -25.75 3.17
N GLN A 124 18.09 -26.14 1.96
CA GLN A 124 17.86 -25.20 0.85
C GLN A 124 16.69 -24.25 1.11
N PHE A 125 15.71 -24.64 1.94
CA PHE A 125 14.48 -23.87 2.17
C PHE A 125 14.35 -23.33 3.60
N GLU A 126 15.41 -23.37 4.40
CA GLU A 126 15.41 -22.88 5.80
C GLU A 126 14.98 -21.42 5.95
N ARG A 127 15.16 -20.61 4.90
CA ARG A 127 14.80 -19.17 4.89
C ARG A 127 13.45 -18.88 4.25
N ASN A 128 12.78 -19.90 3.71
CA ASN A 128 11.49 -19.73 3.08
C ASN A 128 10.40 -19.63 4.15
N VAL A 129 9.52 -18.66 3.98
CA VAL A 129 8.29 -18.53 4.78
C VAL A 129 7.18 -19.38 4.16
N HIS A 130 6.08 -19.57 4.89
CA HIS A 130 4.87 -20.11 4.29
C HIS A 130 4.33 -19.12 3.25
N MET A 131 4.10 -19.61 2.04
CA MET A 131 3.77 -18.77 0.91
C MET A 131 2.60 -19.34 0.13
N GLU A 132 2.02 -18.53 -0.74
CA GLU A 132 1.03 -18.96 -1.72
C GLU A 132 1.38 -18.41 -3.09
N GLU A 133 1.20 -19.23 -4.12
CA GLU A 133 1.25 -18.83 -5.52
C GLU A 133 -0.12 -18.31 -5.93
N VAL A 134 -0.18 -17.08 -6.43
CA VAL A 134 -1.40 -16.44 -6.94
C VAL A 134 -1.20 -16.13 -8.40
N THR A 135 -2.10 -16.63 -9.25
CA THR A 135 -2.09 -16.33 -10.70
C THR A 135 -3.34 -15.55 -11.08
N LEU A 136 -3.13 -14.39 -11.68
CA LEU A 136 -4.15 -13.41 -12.00
C LEU A 136 -4.32 -13.25 -13.51
N ARG A 137 -5.57 -13.05 -13.92
CA ARG A 137 -5.94 -12.45 -15.20
C ARG A 137 -6.62 -11.12 -14.95
N TYR A 138 -6.52 -10.20 -15.89
CA TYR A 138 -6.97 -8.83 -15.72
C TYR A 138 -7.55 -8.32 -17.05
N ASP A 139 -8.42 -7.31 -16.99
CA ASP A 139 -8.93 -6.63 -18.19
C ASP A 139 -7.93 -5.59 -18.68
N LYS A 140 -7.35 -4.83 -17.75
CA LYS A 140 -6.42 -3.74 -18.06
C LYS A 140 -5.24 -3.77 -17.12
N ILE A 141 -4.07 -3.46 -17.66
CA ILE A 141 -2.80 -3.32 -16.94
C ILE A 141 -2.22 -1.95 -17.23
N THR A 142 -1.71 -1.30 -16.20
CA THR A 142 -0.96 -0.05 -16.29
C THR A 142 0.41 -0.24 -15.66
N TRP A 143 1.46 0.04 -16.44
CA TRP A 143 2.82 0.21 -15.95
C TRP A 143 3.06 1.69 -15.71
N PHE A 144 3.38 2.02 -14.47
CA PHE A 144 3.57 3.40 -14.05
C PHE A 144 4.91 3.55 -13.34
N CYS A 145 5.76 4.44 -13.86
CA CYS A 145 6.99 4.86 -13.22
C CYS A 145 6.73 6.22 -12.55
N PRO A 146 6.65 6.29 -11.21
CA PRO A 146 6.38 7.55 -10.51
C PRO A 146 7.47 8.60 -10.79
N ASN A 147 8.72 8.15 -10.85
CA ASN A 147 9.84 9.00 -11.24
C ASN A 147 9.74 9.32 -12.73
N GLY A 148 9.45 10.58 -13.06
CA GLY A 148 9.22 11.05 -14.43
C GLY A 148 7.78 10.92 -14.93
N TYR A 149 6.84 10.46 -14.10
CA TYR A 149 5.41 10.36 -14.42
C TYR A 149 5.10 9.57 -15.72
N LEU A 150 5.93 8.59 -16.05
CA LEU A 150 5.74 7.79 -17.25
C LEU A 150 4.65 6.75 -16.98
N ARG A 151 3.60 6.76 -17.81
CA ARG A 151 2.48 5.82 -17.71
C ARG A 151 2.18 5.20 -19.07
N PHE A 152 2.11 3.87 -19.10
CA PHE A 152 1.62 3.13 -20.24
C PHE A 152 0.54 2.16 -19.78
N THR A 153 -0.53 2.04 -20.56
CA THR A 153 -1.68 1.21 -20.25
C THR A 153 -1.98 0.34 -21.45
N ASP A 154 -2.32 -0.91 -21.19
CA ASP A 154 -2.78 -1.84 -22.20
C ASP A 154 -3.98 -2.67 -21.68
N ARG A 155 -4.79 -3.20 -22.59
CA ARG A 155 -5.91 -4.07 -22.28
C ARG A 155 -5.64 -5.47 -22.78
N TRP A 156 -6.10 -6.45 -22.00
CA TRP A 156 -6.08 -7.85 -22.40
C TRP A 156 -7.07 -8.04 -23.55
N ASN A 157 -6.55 -8.04 -24.78
CA ASN A 157 -7.35 -8.34 -25.94
C ASN A 157 -7.85 -9.79 -25.86
N PHE A 158 -9.16 -9.97 -25.69
CA PHE A 158 -9.82 -11.27 -25.90
C PHE A 158 -9.91 -11.56 -27.40
N SER A 159 -8.78 -11.61 -28.12
CA SER A 159 -8.83 -11.99 -29.53
C SER A 159 -8.93 -13.50 -29.65
N LEU A 160 -10.15 -13.94 -29.96
CA LEU A 160 -10.53 -15.18 -30.67
C LEU A 160 -10.48 -16.50 -29.88
N GLY A 161 -11.63 -16.82 -29.27
CA GLY A 161 -12.01 -18.20 -28.91
C GLY A 161 -13.01 -18.22 -27.75
N PHE A 162 -14.32 -18.27 -28.07
CA PHE A 162 -15.45 -18.28 -27.13
C PHE A 162 -15.81 -16.91 -26.54
N HIS A 163 -16.63 -16.16 -27.29
CA HIS A 163 -17.89 -15.51 -26.90
C HIS A 163 -18.16 -14.44 -27.95
N SER A 164 -19.01 -14.74 -28.93
CA SER A 164 -19.63 -13.72 -29.79
C SER A 164 -20.66 -12.95 -28.96
N ARG A 165 -20.20 -12.11 -28.03
CA ARG A 165 -21.00 -10.99 -27.55
C ARG A 165 -20.50 -9.78 -28.30
N LYS A 166 -21.41 -9.11 -29.01
CA LYS A 166 -21.08 -7.95 -29.83
C LYS A 166 -20.39 -6.91 -28.95
N GLU A 167 -19.31 -6.32 -29.44
CA GLU A 167 -18.53 -5.26 -28.80
C GLU A 167 -19.44 -4.14 -28.27
N SER A 168 -20.51 -3.82 -29.00
CA SER A 168 -21.58 -2.88 -28.60
C SER A 168 -22.34 -3.22 -27.31
N GLU A 169 -22.46 -4.50 -26.94
CA GLU A 169 -23.09 -4.92 -25.67
C GLU A 169 -22.11 -4.80 -24.49
N MET A 170 -20.81 -4.95 -24.74
CA MET A 170 -19.78 -4.66 -23.73
C MET A 170 -19.65 -3.15 -23.52
N ASP A 171 -19.70 -2.36 -24.59
CA ASP A 171 -19.70 -0.90 -24.53
C ASP A 171 -20.96 -0.36 -23.84
N ALA A 172 -22.15 -0.93 -24.05
CA ALA A 172 -23.37 -0.52 -23.34
C ALA A 172 -23.33 -0.82 -21.82
N ILE A 173 -22.60 -1.87 -21.39
CA ILE A 173 -22.34 -2.15 -19.96
C ILE A 173 -21.31 -1.15 -19.40
N LEU A 174 -20.37 -0.69 -20.23
CA LEU A 174 -19.30 0.25 -19.87
C LEU A 174 -19.74 1.73 -19.91
N GLU A 175 -20.63 2.12 -20.82
CA GLU A 175 -21.24 3.45 -20.90
C GLU A 175 -22.23 3.69 -19.75
N GLY A 176 -22.82 2.63 -19.19
CA GLY A 176 -23.53 2.69 -17.90
C GLY A 176 -22.62 2.91 -16.69
N SER A 177 -21.31 2.82 -16.87
CA SER A 177 -20.27 3.22 -15.92
C SER A 177 -19.33 4.24 -16.56
N ALA A 178 -19.91 5.22 -17.26
CA ALA A 178 -19.16 6.34 -17.79
C ALA A 178 -18.28 6.90 -16.67
N LEU A 179 -16.98 7.00 -16.96
CA LEU A 179 -16.02 7.82 -16.23
C LEU A 179 -16.52 9.27 -16.27
N THR A 180 -17.40 9.62 -15.34
CA THR A 180 -17.66 11.01 -14.96
C THR A 180 -16.55 11.48 -14.03
N ASP A 181 -16.61 12.76 -13.67
CA ASP A 181 -15.68 13.51 -12.81
C ASP A 181 -15.27 12.78 -11.51
N ASP A 182 -15.94 11.68 -11.15
CA ASP A 182 -15.63 10.64 -10.18
C ASP A 182 -14.17 10.17 -10.11
N PHE A 183 -13.38 10.12 -11.19
CA PHE A 183 -11.96 9.72 -11.05
C PHE A 183 -11.07 10.86 -10.54
N ALA A 184 -11.39 12.11 -10.91
CA ALA A 184 -10.73 13.29 -10.36
C ALA A 184 -11.16 13.50 -8.90
N ASP A 185 -12.46 13.33 -8.63
CA ASP A 185 -13.03 13.35 -7.27
C ASP A 185 -12.49 12.19 -6.42
N TRP A 186 -12.31 11.00 -6.96
CA TRP A 186 -11.66 9.87 -6.27
C TRP A 186 -10.18 10.14 -6.01
N LEU A 187 -9.46 10.80 -6.93
CA LEU A 187 -8.06 11.15 -6.72
C LEU A 187 -7.90 12.27 -5.69
N GLU A 188 -8.80 13.27 -5.69
CA GLU A 188 -8.90 14.30 -4.66
C GLU A 188 -9.34 13.73 -3.32
N GLU A 189 -10.34 12.84 -3.26
CA GLU A 189 -10.77 12.13 -2.05
C GLU A 189 -9.67 11.20 -1.53
N ARG A 190 -8.92 10.51 -2.39
CA ARG A 190 -7.80 9.65 -1.96
C ARG A 190 -6.62 10.48 -1.47
N ASN A 191 -6.34 11.62 -2.09
CA ASN A 191 -5.32 12.56 -1.63
C ASN A 191 -5.76 13.27 -0.34
N ALA A 192 -7.05 13.58 -0.20
CA ALA A 192 -7.66 14.12 1.01
C ALA A 192 -7.74 13.07 2.14
N GLN A 193 -7.96 11.79 1.83
CA GLN A 193 -7.87 10.68 2.78
C GLN A 193 -6.43 10.39 3.18
N LYS A 194 -5.46 10.45 2.25
CA LYS A 194 -4.02 10.43 2.59
C LYS A 194 -3.60 11.63 3.44
N ALA A 195 -4.19 12.81 3.21
CA ALA A 195 -4.00 13.98 4.06
C ALA A 195 -4.73 13.86 5.43
N ALA A 196 -5.90 13.20 5.47
CA ALA A 196 -6.70 12.96 6.67
C ALA A 196 -6.15 11.82 7.55
N VAL A 197 -5.39 10.87 6.98
CA VAL A 197 -4.63 9.84 7.71
C VAL A 197 -3.50 10.46 8.58
N ARG A 198 -3.28 11.78 8.50
CA ARG A 198 -2.51 12.52 9.52
C ARG A 198 -3.38 13.40 10.42
N LYS A 199 -4.27 12.77 11.18
CA LYS A 199 -4.47 13.14 12.60
C LYS A 199 -4.41 11.89 13.45
N ILE A 200 -3.21 11.32 13.57
CA ILE A 200 -2.87 10.50 14.73
C ILE A 200 -3.30 11.34 15.95
N PRO A 201 -4.16 10.85 16.86
CA PRO A 201 -4.47 11.60 18.07
C PRO A 201 -3.14 11.85 18.78
N LYS A 202 -2.71 13.12 18.81
CA LYS A 202 -1.51 13.50 19.55
C LYS A 202 -1.75 13.07 21.00
N LYS A 203 -0.91 12.18 21.53
CA LYS A 203 -0.86 11.98 22.99
C LYS A 203 -0.35 13.29 23.56
N THR A 204 -1.27 14.09 24.11
CA THR A 204 -0.97 15.37 24.73
C THR A 204 -1.04 15.20 26.24
N THR A 205 0.02 15.58 26.95
CA THR A 205 0.04 15.63 28.41
C THR A 205 0.25 17.06 28.86
N THR A 206 -0.61 17.51 29.77
CA THR A 206 -0.69 18.90 30.20
C THR A 206 -0.31 19.00 31.68
N PHE A 207 0.64 19.87 32.00
CA PHE A 207 1.06 20.17 33.36
C PHE A 207 0.65 21.59 33.73
N VAL A 208 0.10 21.77 34.93
CA VAL A 208 -0.19 23.09 35.52
C VAL A 208 0.44 23.13 36.91
N PHE A 209 1.34 24.08 37.13
CA PHE A 209 2.01 24.26 38.41
C PHE A 209 1.33 25.38 39.19
N LYS A 210 1.03 25.12 40.47
CA LYS A 210 0.36 26.07 41.36
C LYS A 210 1.14 26.24 42.65
N THR A 211 1.08 27.44 43.23
CA THR A 211 1.50 27.66 44.62
C THR A 211 0.53 26.96 45.57
N LYS A 212 0.92 26.83 46.85
CA LYS A 212 0.04 26.27 47.89
C LYS A 212 -1.28 27.05 48.02
N ASP A 213 -1.26 28.33 47.68
CA ASP A 213 -2.42 29.24 47.70
C ASP A 213 -3.27 29.17 46.42
N GLY A 214 -2.92 28.28 45.48
CA GLY A 214 -3.68 28.01 44.25
C GLY A 214 -3.35 28.93 43.06
N THR A 215 -2.41 29.86 43.20
CA THR A 215 -1.98 30.74 42.11
C THR A 215 -1.19 29.95 41.06
N VAL A 216 -1.56 30.06 39.78
CA VAL A 216 -0.86 29.38 38.69
C VAL A 216 0.48 30.07 38.40
N LEU A 217 1.56 29.28 38.37
CA LEU A 217 2.91 29.74 38.07
C LEU A 217 3.09 29.91 36.55
N LYS A 218 3.71 31.03 36.16
CA LYS A 218 4.07 31.34 34.77
C LYS A 218 5.59 31.35 34.62
N GLY A 219 6.09 31.08 33.41
CA GLY A 219 7.53 31.00 33.14
C GLY A 219 8.18 29.71 33.64
N VAL A 220 7.40 28.64 33.87
CA VAL A 220 7.95 27.34 34.26
C VAL A 220 8.54 26.64 33.05
N THR A 221 9.78 26.16 33.17
CA THR A 221 10.49 25.36 32.17
C THR A 221 10.69 23.94 32.68
N ILE A 222 10.18 22.95 31.95
CA ILE A 222 10.43 21.52 32.18
C ILE A 222 11.51 21.06 31.21
N LYS A 223 12.55 20.38 31.69
CA LYS A 223 13.53 19.66 30.85
C LYS A 223 13.33 18.16 30.96
N LEU A 224 13.26 17.47 29.82
CA LEU A 224 13.09 16.02 29.76
C LEU A 224 14.44 15.31 29.61
N ALA A 225 14.48 14.01 29.94
CA ALA A 225 15.65 13.17 29.75
C ALA A 225 16.05 12.99 28.27
N SER A 226 15.11 13.24 27.34
CA SER A 226 15.39 13.33 25.90
C SER A 226 16.22 14.55 25.50
N GLY A 227 16.42 15.51 26.41
CA GLY A 227 17.08 16.79 26.14
C GLY A 227 16.13 17.90 25.68
N GLU A 228 14.85 17.59 25.46
CA GLU A 228 13.82 18.57 25.07
C GLU A 228 13.41 19.44 26.26
N SER A 229 13.13 20.72 26.01
CA SER A 229 12.69 21.68 27.03
C SER A 229 11.35 22.31 26.65
N PHE A 230 10.43 22.39 27.59
CA PHE A 230 9.07 22.92 27.40
C PHE A 230 8.81 24.05 28.39
N VAL A 231 8.33 25.19 27.89
CA VAL A 231 8.05 26.38 28.70
C VAL A 231 6.53 26.57 28.82
N SER A 232 6.07 27.00 29.98
CA SER A 232 4.67 27.28 30.24
C SER A 232 4.17 28.42 29.36
N ASP A 233 2.96 28.28 28.84
CA ASP A 233 2.29 29.32 28.06
C ASP A 233 1.84 30.53 28.92
N LYS A 234 1.13 31.48 28.30
CA LYS A 234 0.59 32.69 28.97
C LYS A 234 -0.40 32.37 30.10
N THR A 235 -0.98 31.17 30.09
CA THR A 235 -1.90 30.65 31.11
C THR A 235 -1.20 29.89 32.22
N GLY A 236 0.13 29.66 32.11
CA GLY A 236 0.93 28.89 33.06
C GLY A 236 0.85 27.38 32.83
N THR A 237 0.45 26.97 31.62
CA THR A 237 0.27 25.58 31.23
C THR A 237 1.46 25.11 30.39
N VAL A 238 2.07 23.97 30.76
CA VAL A 238 3.09 23.31 29.94
C VAL A 238 2.43 22.16 29.19
N ILE A 239 2.54 22.17 27.86
CA ILE A 239 1.95 21.16 26.98
C ILE A 239 3.08 20.37 26.33
N ILE A 240 3.09 19.05 26.55
CA ILE A 240 4.01 18.13 25.89
C ILE A 240 3.22 17.32 24.88
N GLU A 241 3.57 17.48 23.59
CA GLU A 241 2.92 16.76 22.48
C GLU A 241 3.88 15.72 21.91
N ASN A 242 3.36 14.56 21.52
CA ASN A 242 4.07 13.54 20.74
C ASN A 242 5.37 12.99 21.40
N TYR A 243 5.46 13.01 22.73
CA TYR A 243 6.60 12.43 23.44
C TYR A 243 6.65 10.91 23.22
N LYS A 244 7.73 10.44 22.59
CA LYS A 244 7.97 9.01 22.31
C LYS A 244 8.95 8.46 23.35
N SER A 245 8.43 7.70 24.31
CA SER A 245 9.26 6.91 25.24
C SER A 245 8.99 5.42 25.04
N PRO A 246 10.01 4.55 25.06
CA PRO A 246 9.85 3.09 25.01
C PRO A 246 8.94 2.53 26.11
N SER A 247 8.70 3.29 27.18
CA SER A 247 7.95 2.86 28.37
C SER A 247 6.65 3.61 28.64
N ASP A 248 6.21 4.50 27.74
CA ASP A 248 5.04 5.39 27.92
C ASP A 248 5.12 6.30 29.17
N LYS A 249 6.30 6.46 29.78
CA LYS A 249 6.58 7.38 30.92
C LYS A 249 7.33 8.62 30.44
N ILE A 250 6.99 9.78 31.01
CA ILE A 250 7.70 11.07 30.81
C ILE A 250 8.76 11.22 31.90
N ASP A 251 10.03 11.15 31.52
CA ASP A 251 11.16 11.33 32.43
C ASP A 251 11.59 12.81 32.49
N ILE A 252 11.20 13.49 33.57
CA ILE A 252 11.55 14.90 33.83
C ILE A 252 12.87 14.97 34.58
N VAL A 253 13.84 15.72 34.03
CA VAL A 253 15.17 15.92 34.62
C VAL A 253 15.20 17.15 35.52
N SER A 254 14.59 18.26 35.10
CA SER A 254 14.50 19.46 35.92
C SER A 254 13.21 20.24 35.65
N ILE A 255 12.78 20.99 36.68
CA ILE A 255 11.69 21.97 36.61
C ILE A 255 12.27 23.27 37.16
N GLU A 256 12.35 24.29 36.31
CA GLU A 256 12.95 25.59 36.62
C GLU A 256 11.86 26.67 36.49
N LEU A 257 11.77 27.58 37.46
CA LEU A 257 10.90 28.75 37.36
C LEU A 257 11.76 29.93 36.91
N ALA A 258 11.41 30.58 35.81
CA ALA A 258 12.04 31.83 35.43
C ALA A 258 11.82 32.86 36.55
N ALA A 259 12.92 33.43 37.06
CA ALA A 259 12.91 34.47 38.08
C ALA A 259 12.30 35.78 37.56
#